data_AF-A0A1I2YC05-F1
#
_entry.id   AF-A0A1I2YC05-F1
#
_cell.length_a   1.000
_cell.length_b   1.000
_cell.length_c   1.000
_cell.angle_alpha   90.00
_cell.angle_beta   90.00
_cell.angle_gamma   90.00
#
_symmetry.space_group_name_H-M   'P 1'
#
loop_
_entity.id
_entity.type
_entity.pdbx_description
1 polymer ?
#
loop_
_entity_poly.entity_id
_entity_poly.type
_entity_poly.pdbx_seq_one_letter_code
_entity_poly.pdbx_strand_id
1 'polypeptide(L)'
;MHRKVMNKRLAAVGYLWAFSSLRNSLGARAHYDRRREAGDRHVSAQRHLFNRFVGMLFHCLQHEEHYAESRAFPNQQPTKTIPTAA
;
A
#
# COMPACT_ATOMS: atom_id res chain seq x y z
N MET A 1 -3.95 -27.20 1.30
CA MET A 1 -3.38 -27.01 2.64
C MET A 1 -3.51 -25.53 3.04
N HIS A 2 -4.39 -25.20 3.99
CA HIS A 2 -4.54 -23.81 4.47
C HIS A 2 -3.52 -23.53 5.57
N ARG A 3 -2.65 -22.52 5.36
CA ARG A 3 -1.73 -22.02 6.38
C ARG A 3 -2.56 -21.49 7.56
N LYS A 4 -2.68 -22.28 8.63
CA LYS A 4 -3.57 -22.06 9.78
C LYS A 4 -3.05 -21.03 10.80
N VAL A 5 -1.84 -20.50 10.59
CA VAL A 5 -1.23 -19.50 11.47
C VAL A 5 -1.07 -18.18 10.71
N MET A 6 -2.08 -17.32 10.87
CA MET A 6 -2.02 -15.91 10.51
C MET A 6 -2.35 -15.11 11.76
N ASN A 7 -1.59 -14.04 12.02
CA ASN A 7 -1.94 -13.12 13.09
C ASN A 7 -3.22 -12.36 12.69
N LYS A 8 -4.37 -12.81 13.21
CA LYS A 8 -5.68 -12.23 12.88
C LYS A 8 -5.80 -10.75 13.26
N ARG A 9 -5.14 -10.34 14.35
CA ARG A 9 -5.09 -8.94 14.77
C ARG A 9 -4.34 -8.09 13.73
N LEU A 10 -3.17 -8.57 13.31
CA LEU A 10 -2.39 -7.90 12.27
C LEU A 10 -3.15 -7.86 10.93
N ALA A 11 -3.89 -8.92 10.60
CA ALA A 11 -4.74 -8.95 9.41
C ALA A 11 -5.83 -7.87 9.46
N ALA A 12 -6.54 -7.75 10.57
CA ALA A 12 -7.61 -6.77 10.76
C ALA A 12 -7.07 -5.33 10.70
N VAL A 13 -5.97 -5.05 11.40
CA VAL A 13 -5.30 -3.75 11.35
C VAL A 13 -4.78 -3.46 9.94
N GLY A 14 -4.22 -4.47 9.27
CA GLY A 14 -3.70 -4.35 7.92
C GLY A 14 -4.77 -3.95 6.89
N TYR A 15 -6.00 -4.45 7.03
CA TYR A 15 -7.11 -4.01 6.18
C TYR A 15 -7.46 -2.54 6.39
N LEU A 16 -7.61 -2.11 7.65
CA LEU A 16 -7.94 -0.72 7.95
C LEU A 16 -6.84 0.24 7.51
N TRP A 17 -5.58 -0.13 7.71
CA TRP A 17 -4.42 0.64 7.28
C TRP A 17 -4.32 0.73 5.75
N ALA A 18 -4.48 -0.40 5.04
CA ALA A 18 -4.52 -0.41 3.59
C ALA A 18 -5.66 0.49 3.07
N PHE A 19 -6.85 0.37 3.64
CA PHE A 19 -8.01 1.16 3.24
C PHE A 19 -7.82 2.67 3.47
N SER A 20 -7.35 3.07 4.65
CA SER A 20 -7.14 4.50 4.98
C SER A 20 -6.01 5.14 4.15
N SER A 21 -5.02 4.35 3.74
CA SER A 21 -3.92 4.82 2.90
C SER A 21 -4.34 5.21 1.48
N LEU A 22 -5.43 4.61 0.94
CA LEU A 22 -5.89 4.87 -0.43
C LEU A 22 -6.33 6.31 -0.67
N ARG A 23 -6.71 7.04 0.40
CA ARG A 23 -7.09 8.46 0.33
C ARG A 23 -5.88 9.39 0.48
N ASN A 24 -4.88 9.00 1.28
CA ASN A 24 -3.79 9.88 1.69
C ASN A 24 -2.51 9.71 0.86
N SER A 25 -2.37 8.60 0.13
CA SER A 25 -1.18 8.29 -0.67
C SER A 25 -1.58 7.94 -2.10
N LEU A 26 -1.11 8.76 -3.04
CA LEU A 26 -1.23 8.47 -4.47
C LEU A 26 -0.42 7.21 -4.82
N GLY A 27 0.71 7.00 -4.12
CA GLY A 27 1.44 5.75 -3.85
C GLY A 27 0.57 4.50 -3.81
N ALA A 28 -0.12 4.44 -2.69
CA ALA A 28 -0.97 3.35 -2.32
C ALA A 28 -2.10 3.14 -3.33
N ARG A 29 -2.69 4.23 -3.81
CA ARG A 29 -3.83 4.20 -4.73
C ARG A 29 -3.46 3.58 -6.07
N ALA A 30 -2.41 4.05 -6.73
CA ALA A 30 -2.02 3.49 -8.04
C ALA A 30 -1.55 2.04 -7.91
N HIS A 31 -0.86 1.69 -6.80
CA HIS A 31 -0.50 0.30 -6.55
C HIS A 31 -1.73 -0.60 -6.41
N TYR A 32 -2.73 -0.14 -5.65
CA TYR A 32 -3.99 -0.85 -5.46
C TYR A 32 -4.80 -0.97 -6.76
N ASP A 33 -4.92 0.12 -7.53
CA ASP A 33 -5.66 0.12 -8.79
C ASP A 33 -5.01 -0.82 -9.81
N ARG A 34 -3.67 -0.81 -9.94
CA ARG A 34 -2.93 -1.77 -10.79
C ARG A 34 -3.22 -3.23 -10.40
N ARG A 35 -3.37 -3.53 -9.11
CA ARG A 35 -3.72 -4.89 -8.63
C ARG A 35 -5.18 -5.22 -8.96
N ARG A 36 -6.09 -4.26 -8.84
CA ARG A 36 -7.51 -4.43 -9.21
C ARG A 36 -7.67 -4.66 -10.71
N GLU A 37 -6.94 -3.93 -11.54
CA GLU A 37 -6.89 -4.11 -13.00
C GLU A 37 -6.31 -5.47 -13.40
N ALA A 38 -5.32 -5.97 -12.65
CA ALA A 38 -4.77 -7.33 -12.83
C ALA A 38 -5.74 -8.46 -12.43
N GLY A 39 -6.97 -8.14 -12.01
CA GLY A 39 -8.01 -9.12 -11.68
C GLY A 39 -8.06 -9.53 -10.20
N ASP A 40 -7.27 -8.90 -9.32
CA ASP A 40 -7.34 -9.22 -7.89
C ASP A 40 -8.68 -8.82 -7.29
N ARG A 41 -9.22 -9.69 -6.44
CA ARG A 41 -10.31 -9.34 -5.53
C ARG A 41 -9.86 -8.25 -4.56
N HIS A 42 -10.79 -7.44 -4.08
CA HIS A 42 -10.55 -6.33 -3.16
C HIS A 42 -9.65 -6.70 -1.98
N VAL A 43 -9.97 -7.81 -1.30
CA VAL A 43 -9.22 -8.36 -0.17
C VAL A 43 -7.77 -8.70 -0.55
N SER A 44 -7.56 -9.33 -1.71
CA SER A 44 -6.21 -9.68 -2.19
C SER A 44 -5.40 -8.41 -2.47
N ALA A 45 -5.98 -7.44 -3.17
CA ALA A 45 -5.32 -6.16 -3.48
C ALA A 45 -4.93 -5.39 -2.20
N GLN A 46 -5.81 -5.35 -1.20
CA GLN A 46 -5.50 -4.75 0.11
C GLN A 46 -4.38 -5.50 0.83
N ARG A 47 -4.36 -6.83 0.78
CA ARG A 47 -3.30 -7.63 1.39
C ARG A 47 -1.94 -7.39 0.71
N HIS A 48 -1.92 -7.26 -0.61
CA HIS A 48 -0.70 -6.91 -1.35
C HIS A 48 -0.17 -5.53 -0.93
N LEU A 49 -1.08 -4.55 -0.83
CA LEU A 49 -0.74 -3.20 -0.38
C LEU A 49 -0.21 -3.19 1.06
N PHE A 50 -0.91 -3.87 1.98
CA PHE A 50 -0.48 -3.97 3.38
C PHE A 50 0.88 -4.66 3.52
N ASN A 51 1.11 -5.79 2.83
CA ASN A 51 2.40 -6.48 2.88
C ASN A 51 3.54 -5.57 2.40
N ARG A 52 3.28 -4.73 1.39
CA ARG A 52 4.23 -3.71 0.93
C ARG A 52 4.53 -2.69 2.02
N PHE A 53 3.52 -2.19 2.72
CA PHE A 53 3.74 -1.24 3.83
C PHE A 53 4.51 -1.83 5.01
N VAL A 54 4.27 -3.09 5.37
CA VAL A 54 5.06 -3.75 6.42
C VAL A 54 6.54 -3.81 6.02
N GLY A 55 6.83 -4.12 4.75
CA GLY A 55 8.21 -4.10 4.24
C GLY A 55 8.85 -2.71 4.31
N MET A 56 8.10 -1.66 3.99
CA MET A 56 8.59 -0.27 4.11
C MET A 56 8.82 0.13 5.55
N LEU A 57 7.88 -0.19 6.45
CA LEU A 57 8.03 0.09 7.88
C LEU A 57 9.27 -0.60 8.43
N PHE A 58 9.47 -1.87 8.08
CA PHE A 58 10.68 -2.61 8.45
C PHE A 58 11.94 -1.92 7.94
N HIS A 59 11.97 -1.49 6.67
CA HIS A 59 13.11 -0.73 6.12
C HIS A 59 13.37 0.58 6.89
N CYS A 60 12.31 1.35 7.17
CA CYS A 60 12.41 2.62 7.90
C CYS A 60 12.97 2.41 9.31
N LEU A 61 12.49 1.37 10.01
CA LEU A 61 12.98 1.01 11.34
C LEU A 61 14.43 0.50 11.30
N GLN A 62 14.80 -0.25 10.27
CA GLN A 62 16.14 -0.82 10.13
C GLN A 62 17.21 0.24 9.84
N HIS A 63 16.85 1.30 9.12
CA HIS A 63 17.78 2.35 8.69
C HIS A 63 17.57 3.67 9.45
N GLU A 64 16.65 3.69 10.42
CA GLU A 64 16.26 4.90 11.18
C GLU A 64 15.85 6.07 10.27
N GLU A 65 15.27 5.75 9.11
CA GLU A 65 14.86 6.73 8.11
C GLU A 65 13.37 7.04 8.19
N HIS A 66 13.03 8.29 7.86
CA HIS A 66 11.64 8.70 7.73
C HIS A 66 11.01 8.10 6.47
N TYR A 67 9.71 7.82 6.55
CA TYR A 67 8.94 7.31 5.41
C TYR A 67 9.00 8.28 4.23
N ALA A 68 9.44 7.78 3.07
CA ALA A 68 9.47 8.52 1.81
C ALA A 68 8.63 7.78 0.74
N GLU A 69 7.62 8.45 0.19
CA GLU A 69 6.68 7.85 -0.77
C GLU A 69 7.37 7.41 -2.08
N SER A 70 8.43 8.13 -2.50
CA SER A 70 9.24 7.79 -3.66
C SER A 70 10.02 6.48 -3.51
N ARG A 71 10.49 6.16 -2.29
CA ARG A 71 11.15 4.88 -1.98
C ARG A 71 10.13 3.76 -1.79
N ALA A 72 8.98 4.09 -1.20
CA ALA A 72 7.85 3.20 -1.01
C ALA A 72 7.29 2.66 -2.34
N PHE A 73 7.15 3.53 -3.34
CA PHE A 73 6.58 3.19 -4.64
C PHE A 73 7.43 3.74 -5.80
N PRO A 74 8.56 3.08 -6.14
CA PRO A 74 9.54 3.60 -7.11
C PRO A 74 9.02 3.65 -8.56
N ASN A 75 7.90 3.00 -8.85
CA ASN A 75 7.35 2.87 -10.21
C ASN A 75 6.06 3.67 -10.42
N GLN A 76 5.81 4.69 -9.60
CA GLN A 76 4.73 5.61 -9.86
C GLN A 76 5.20 6.64 -10.87
N GLN A 77 4.60 6.57 -12.05
CA GLN A 77 4.71 7.66 -13.01
C GLN A 77 4.32 8.98 -12.32
N PRO A 78 5.05 10.06 -12.61
CA PRO A 78 4.83 11.34 -11.95
C PRO A 78 3.37 11.77 -12.14
N THR A 79 2.75 12.11 -11.01
CA THR A 79 1.71 13.13 -10.87
C THR A 79 1.00 13.50 -12.17
N LYS A 80 -0.21 12.99 -12.37
CA LYS A 80 -1.20 13.74 -13.14
C LYS A 80 -1.50 15.00 -12.34
N THR A 81 -0.73 16.05 -12.57
CA THR A 81 -1.04 17.42 -12.13
C THR A 81 -2.43 17.74 -12.63
N ILE A 82 -3.39 17.79 -11.71
CA ILE A 82 -4.69 18.39 -11.97
C ILE A 82 -4.40 19.88 -12.17
N PRO A 83 -4.68 20.48 -13.34
CA PRO A 83 -4.53 21.92 -13.48
C PRO A 83 -5.59 22.56 -12.58
N THR A 84 -5.12 23.32 -11.59
CA THR A 84 -5.94 24.28 -10.85
C THR A 84 -6.57 25.21 -11.89
N ALA A 85 -7.88 25.07 -12.12
CA ALA A 85 -8.63 25.99 -12.93
C ALA A 85 -8.79 27.31 -12.15
N ALA A 86 -8.43 28.39 -12.86
CA ALA A 86 -8.65 29.83 -12.66
C ALA A 86 -9.35 30.31 -11.37
#